data_AF-A0A6B3IJM3-F1
#
_entry.id   AF-A0A6B3IJM3-F1
#
_cell.length_a   1.000
_cell.length_b   1.000
_cell.length_c   1.000
_cell.angle_alpha   90.00
_cell.angle_beta   90.00
_cell.angle_gamma   90.00
#
_symmetry.space_group_name_H-M   'P 1'
#
loop_
_entity.id
_entity.type
_entity.pdbx_description
1 polymer ?
#
loop_
_entity_poly.entity_id
_entity_poly.type
_entity_poly.pdbx_seq_one_letter_code
_entity_poly.pdbx_strand_id
1 'polypeptide(L)' 'MALKNIPDSGFSDDDGSASPALTGALDAWSRDRTAVGPVLAALREARLLVPVVAVLGEVEEDEKGLRREKTSDMAVP' A
#
# COMPACT_ATOMS: atom_id res chain seq x y z
N MET A 1 18.03 -18.28 26.19
CA MET A 1 17.31 -17.28 25.36
C MET A 1 16.22 -18.00 24.61
N ALA A 2 14.96 -17.57 24.71
CA ALA A 2 13.91 -18.13 23.87
C ALA A 2 14.20 -17.77 22.40
N LEU A 3 14.18 -18.78 21.52
CA LEU A 3 14.28 -18.57 20.08
C LEU A 3 13.11 -17.67 19.64
N LYS A 4 13.41 -16.46 19.20
CA LYS A 4 12.43 -15.60 18.53
C LYS A 4 12.15 -16.22 17.16
N ASN A 5 11.05 -16.97 17.06
CA ASN A 5 10.62 -17.55 15.80
C ASN A 5 9.94 -16.43 15.00
N ILE A 6 10.57 -15.97 13.92
CA ILE A 6 9.92 -15.07 12.97
C ILE A 6 8.97 -15.94 12.13
N PRO A 7 7.66 -15.64 12.09
CA PRO A 7 6.73 -16.38 11.24
C PRO A 7 7.16 -16.27 9.77
N ASP A 8 7.12 -17.38 9.05
CA ASP A 8 7.26 -17.36 7.60
C ASP A 8 6.09 -16.57 6.99
N SER A 9 6.41 -15.56 6.18
CA SER A 9 5.43 -14.68 5.55
C SER A 9 4.60 -15.38 4.46
N GLY A 10 5.02 -16.57 4.00
CA GLY A 10 4.43 -17.26 2.84
C GLY A 10 4.78 -16.62 1.50
N PHE A 11 5.57 -15.54 1.52
CA PHE A 11 5.99 -14.76 0.35
C PHE A 11 7.48 -14.38 0.45
N SER A 12 8.31 -15.28 0.98
CA SER A 12 9.76 -15.06 1.14
C SER A 12 10.47 -14.67 -0.16
N ASP A 13 9.93 -15.11 -1.28
CA ASP A 13 10.52 -14.96 -2.61
C ASP A 13 9.93 -13.76 -3.38
N ASP A 14 9.05 -12.96 -2.77
CA ASP A 14 8.53 -11.76 -3.39
C ASP A 14 9.60 -10.65 -3.40
N ASP A 15 10.10 -10.32 -4.59
CA ASP A 15 11.12 -9.32 -4.84
C ASP A 15 10.54 -7.91 -5.07
N GLY A 16 9.21 -7.76 -4.97
CA GLY A 16 8.49 -6.52 -5.22
C GLY A 16 8.32 -6.16 -6.69
N SER A 17 8.69 -7.06 -7.62
CA SER A 17 8.53 -6.82 -9.05
C SER A 17 7.05 -6.73 -9.44
N ALA A 18 6.75 -5.88 -10.43
CA ALA A 18 5.38 -5.73 -10.91
C ALA A 18 4.88 -7.02 -11.58
N SER A 19 3.66 -7.44 -11.24
CA SER A 19 2.99 -8.57 -11.92
C SER A 19 2.86 -8.27 -13.42
N PRO A 20 3.41 -9.11 -14.31
CA PRO A 20 3.30 -8.91 -15.76
C PRO A 20 1.85 -8.93 -16.25
N ALA A 21 1.01 -9.78 -15.66
CA ALA A 21 -0.41 -9.87 -15.99
C ALA A 21 -1.17 -8.59 -15.62
N LEU A 22 -0.91 -8.06 -14.42
CA LEU A 22 -1.54 -6.81 -13.98
C LEU A 22 -1.04 -5.61 -14.81
N THR A 23 0.26 -5.56 -15.11
CA THR A 23 0.85 -4.50 -15.93
C THR A 23 0.22 -4.48 -17.33
N GLY A 24 0.10 -5.64 -17.97
CA GLY A 24 -0.53 -5.75 -19.29
C GLY A 24 -2.02 -5.38 -19.28
N ALA A 25 -2.76 -5.78 -18.24
CA ALA A 25 -4.16 -5.41 -18.09
C ALA A 25 -4.36 -3.90 -17.87
N LEU A 26 -3.51 -3.28 -17.04
CA LEU A 26 -3.54 -1.84 -16.79
C LEU A 26 -3.18 -1.04 -18.04
N ASP A 27 -2.20 -1.51 -18.81
CA ASP A 27 -1.81 -0.91 -20.08
C ASP A 27 -2.94 -0.99 -21.12
N ALA A 28 -3.62 -2.14 -21.25
CA ALA A 28 -4.82 -2.27 -22.08
C ALA A 28 -5.94 -1.32 -21.61
N TRP A 29 -6.22 -1.28 -20.31
CA TRP A 29 -7.23 -0.39 -19.73
C TRP A 29 -6.90 1.10 -19.89
N SER A 30 -5.61 1.46 -19.91
CA SER A 30 -5.17 2.84 -20.16
C SER A 30 -5.54 3.32 -21.57
N ARG A 31 -5.60 2.39 -22.54
CA ARG A 31 -5.99 2.66 -23.93
C ARG A 31 -7.49 2.51 -24.16
N ASP A 32 -8.13 1.62 -23.42
CA ASP A 32 -9.57 1.36 -23.48
C ASP A 32 -10.15 1.19 -22.07
N ARG A 33 -10.88 2.21 -21.61
CA ARG A 33 -11.47 2.21 -20.26
C ARG A 33 -12.53 1.14 -20.05
N THR A 34 -13.06 0.54 -21.13
CA THR A 34 -14.02 -0.56 -21.03
C THR A 34 -13.35 -1.90 -20.66
N ALA A 35 -12.04 -2.01 -20.84
CA ALA A 35 -11.24 -3.19 -20.50
C ALA A 35 -10.95 -3.35 -18.98
N VAL A 36 -11.90 -2.99 -18.12
CA VAL A 36 -11.76 -3.10 -16.65
C VAL A 36 -11.82 -4.55 -16.16
N GLY A 37 -12.55 -5.43 -16.85
CA GLY A 37 -12.70 -6.84 -16.46
C GLY A 37 -11.36 -7.58 -16.29
N PRO A 38 -10.45 -7.53 -17.28
CA PRO A 38 -9.10 -8.09 -17.16
C PRO A 38 -8.29 -7.53 -15.99
N VAL A 39 -8.45 -6.23 -15.67
CA VAL A 39 -7.76 -5.61 -14.52
C VAL A 39 -8.23 -6.23 -13.22
N LEU A 40 -9.55 -6.37 -13.03
CA LEU A 40 -10.12 -6.97 -11.82
C LEU A 40 -9.70 -8.44 -11.66
N ALA A 41 -9.66 -9.19 -12.76
CA ALA A 41 -9.19 -10.58 -12.73
C ALA A 41 -7.71 -10.67 -12.35
N ALA A 42 -6.85 -9.81 -12.90
CA ALA A 42 -5.42 -9.79 -12.59
C ALA A 42 -5.13 -9.32 -11.15
N LEU A 43 -5.91 -8.37 -10.64
CA LEU A 43 -5.78 -7.86 -9.27
C LEU A 43 -6.01 -8.92 -8.20
N ARG A 44 -6.88 -9.90 -8.46
CA ARG A 44 -7.17 -10.99 -7.51
C ARG A 44 -5.93 -11.79 -7.12
N GLU A 45 -5.03 -12.00 -8.06
CA GLU A 45 -3.83 -12.81 -7.88
C GLU A 45 -2.57 -11.97 -7.61
N ALA A 46 -2.64 -10.65 -7.82
CA ALA A 46 -1.51 -9.75 -7.65
C ALA A 46 -1.34 -9.33 -6.18
N ARG A 47 -0.08 -9.29 -5.72
CA ARG A 47 0.27 -8.59 -4.48
C ARG A 47 0.58 -7.13 -4.78
N LEU A 48 0.09 -6.24 -3.93
CA LEU A 48 0.29 -4.80 -4.07
C LEU A 48 1.05 -4.26 -2.86
N LEU A 49 2.12 -3.53 -3.12
CA LEU A 49 2.75 -2.68 -2.12
C LEU A 49 1.88 -1.44 -1.93
N VAL A 50 1.16 -1.37 -0.81
CA VAL A 50 0.32 -0.22 -0.46
C VAL A 50 1.13 0.67 0.50
N PRO A 51 1.67 1.82 0.04
CA PRO A 51 2.41 2.71 0.91
C PRO A 51 1.47 3.36 1.92
N VAL A 52 1.81 3.26 3.20
CA VAL A 52 1.16 4.02 4.27
C VAL A 52 1.84 5.38 4.38
N VAL A 53 1.11 6.45 4.08
CA VAL A 53 1.62 7.82 4.19
C VAL A 53 0.93 8.49 5.38
N ALA A 54 1.73 8.94 6.36
CA ALA A 54 1.22 9.76 7.44
C ALA A 54 0.90 11.16 6.88
N VAL A 55 -0.38 11.48 6.78
CA VAL A 55 -0.83 12.84 6.47
C VAL A 55 -1.07 13.54 7.80
N LEU A 56 -0.33 14.62 8.04
CA LEU A 56 -0.50 15.46 9.22
C LEU A 56 -1.92 16.06 9.19
N GLY A 57 -2.71 15.75 10.23
CA GLY A 57 -4.07 16.26 10.40
C GLY A 57 -4.08 17.73 10.83
N GLU A 58 -4.80 18.05 11.90
CA GLU A 58 -4.78 19.41 12.46
C GLU A 58 -3.49 19.66 13.24
N VAL A 59 -2.96 20.87 13.09
CA VAL A 59 -1.72 21.28 13.73
C VAL A 59 -2.01 22.50 14.58
N GLU A 60 -1.98 22.33 15.90
CA GLU A 60 -1.98 23.46 16.82
C GLU A 60 -0.57 24.03 16.92
N GLU A 61 -0.46 25.35 16.80
CA GLU A 61 0.71 26.11 17.22
C GLU A 61 0.55 26.45 18.70
N ASP A 62 1.57 26.13 19.51
CA ASP A 62 1.61 26.61 20.89
C ASP A 62 1.89 28.12 20.94
N GLU A 63 1.83 28.73 22.13
CA GLU A 63 2.09 30.17 22.35
C GLU A 63 3.50 30.62 21.91
N LYS A 64 4.38 29.68 21.53
CA LYS A 64 5.74 29.90 21.03
C LYS A 64 5.87 29.61 19.53
N GLY A 65 4.77 29.32 18.83
CA GLY A 65 4.75 29.02 17.40
C GLY A 65 5.26 27.62 17.03
N LEU A 66 5.37 26.69 17.99
CA LEU A 66 5.74 25.31 17.70
C LEU A 66 4.50 24.48 17.36
N ARG A 67 4.54 23.89 16.16
CA ARG A 67 3.58 22.92 15.66
C ARG A 67 3.71 21.59 16.41
N ARG A 68 2.68 21.19 17.16
CA ARG A 68 2.63 19.87 17.82
C ARG A 68 1.58 18.96 17.22
N GLU A 69 1.98 17.75 16.86
CA GLU A 69 1.10 16.66 16.43
C GLU A 69 0.54 15.97 17.68
N LYS A 70 -0.79 16.00 17.88
CA LYS A 70 -1.42 15.46 19.10
C LYS A 70 -2.01 14.06 18.92
N THR A 71 -2.29 13.61 17.70
CA THR A 71 -2.98 12.33 17.47
C THR A 71 -2.67 11.78 16.09
N SER A 72 -2.06 10.60 16.05
CA SER A 72 -1.94 9.79 14.84
C SER A 72 -3.04 8.74 14.86
N ASP A 73 -4.05 8.88 14.00
CA ASP A 73 -4.99 7.82 13.71
C ASP A 73 -4.47 7.00 12.54
N MET A 74 -4.18 5.72 12.77
CA MET A 74 -3.86 4.77 11.70
C MET A 74 -5.16 4.15 11.22
N ALA A 75 -5.61 4.52 10.01
CA ALA A 75 -6.66 3.77 9.33
C ALA A 75 -6.06 2.43 8.87
N VAL A 76 -6.22 1.40 9.69
CA VAL A 76 -5.90 0.01 9.35
C VAL A 76 -7.18 -0.64 8.81
N PRO A 77 -7.16 -1.34 7.65
CA PRO A 77 -8.29 -2.14 7.18
C PRO A 77 -8.65 -3.29 8.13
#